data_AF-A0A4Q5T254-F1
#
_entry.id   AF-A0A4Q5T254-F1
#
_cell.length_a   1.000
_cell.length_b   1.000
_cell.length_c   1.000
_cell.angle_alpha   90.00
_cell.angle_beta   90.00
_cell.angle_gamma   90.00
#
_symmetry.space_group_name_H-M   'P 1'
#
loop_
_entity.id
_entity.type
_entity.pdbx_description
1 polymer ?
#
loop_
_entity_poly.entity_id
_entity_poly.type
_entity_poly.pdbx_seq_one_letter_code
_entity_poly.pdbx_strand_id
1 'polypeptide(L)'
;MDGTVDGAGYTKVLQSYLLPVIQQYFGQHPCTFQQDGASIHRAHEVTDFFHTHKLQVLAWLVHSPDLNIIEHVWHYLKEEVRQQPVSSSKENLWLNVQMVLNYMSSVEVTKKINEMYESLPNRMQAVIAAHGGNTSY
;
A
#
# COMPACT_ATOMS: atom_id res chain seq x y z
N MET A 1 -2.15 12.03 13.68
CA MET A 1 -0.77 12.49 13.42
C MET A 1 -0.91 13.73 12.57
N ASP A 2 -0.50 14.89 13.07
CA ASP A 2 -0.44 16.14 12.29
C ASP A 2 1.03 16.44 12.04
N GLY A 3 1.50 16.29 10.79
CA GLY A 3 2.90 16.53 10.39
C GLY A 3 3.48 15.49 9.42
N THR A 4 4.64 15.80 8.84
CA THR A 4 5.44 14.88 8.02
C THR A 4 5.87 13.68 8.87
N VAL A 5 5.59 12.47 8.40
CA VAL A 5 5.97 11.22 9.09
C VAL A 5 7.47 11.00 8.92
N ASP A 6 8.21 10.95 10.02
CA ASP A 6 9.61 10.51 10.08
C ASP A 6 9.70 8.99 10.26
N GLY A 7 10.92 8.43 10.27
CA GLY A 7 11.09 6.98 10.39
C GLY A 7 10.55 6.42 11.71
N ALA A 8 10.68 7.16 12.82
CA ALA A 8 10.14 6.76 14.12
C ALA A 8 8.60 6.71 14.11
N GLY A 9 7.97 7.72 13.50
CA GLY A 9 6.53 7.76 13.25
C GLY A 9 6.09 6.60 12.37
N TYR A 10 6.85 6.29 11.32
CA TYR A 10 6.57 5.15 10.45
C TYR A 10 6.67 3.81 11.19
N THR A 11 7.73 3.59 11.97
CA THR A 11 7.91 2.40 12.81
C THR A 11 6.75 2.22 13.78
N LYS A 12 6.25 3.32 14.38
CA LYS A 12 5.06 3.27 15.23
C LYS A 12 3.82 2.81 14.47
N VAL A 13 3.63 3.26 13.22
CA VAL A 13 2.54 2.79 12.35
C VAL A 13 2.71 1.29 12.05
N LEU A 14 3.90 0.84 11.67
CA LEU A 14 4.17 -0.58 11.42
C LEU A 14 3.87 -1.44 12.66
N GLN A 15 4.35 -1.03 13.83
CA GLN A 15 4.09 -1.75 15.07
C GLN A 15 2.60 -1.80 15.42
N SER A 16 1.88 -0.68 15.26
CA SER A 16 0.49 -0.55 15.69
C SER A 16 -0.49 -1.22 14.72
N TYR A 17 -0.16 -1.28 13.43
CA TYR A 17 -1.10 -1.70 12.39
C TYR A 17 -0.60 -2.86 11.53
N LEU A 18 0.68 -2.90 11.15
CA LEU A 18 1.21 -3.99 10.32
C LEU A 18 1.31 -5.30 11.09
N LEU A 19 1.91 -5.31 12.29
CA LEU A 19 2.10 -6.56 13.05
C LEU A 19 0.78 -7.28 13.38
N PRO A 20 -0.29 -6.58 13.82
CA PRO A 20 -1.60 -7.23 14.02
C PRO A 20 -2.17 -7.82 12.73
N VAL A 21 -2.03 -7.14 11.59
CA VAL A 21 -2.48 -7.64 10.29
C VAL A 21 -1.69 -8.89 9.89
N ILE A 22 -0.38 -8.89 10.03
CA ILE A 22 0.45 -10.08 9.73
C ILE A 22 0.01 -11.26 10.60
N GLN A 23 -0.16 -11.04 11.91
CA GLN A 23 -0.60 -12.09 12.83
C GLN A 23 -2.01 -12.61 12.48
N GLN A 24 -2.93 -11.73 12.07
CA GLN A 24 -4.30 -12.09 11.72
C GLN A 24 -4.39 -12.91 10.43
N TYR A 25 -3.66 -12.51 9.38
CA TYR A 25 -3.82 -13.11 8.05
C TYR A 25 -2.80 -14.21 7.74
N PHE A 26 -1.58 -14.10 8.27
CA PHE A 26 -0.50 -15.04 7.99
C PHE A 26 -0.13 -15.88 9.21
N GLY A 27 -0.38 -15.39 10.43
CA GLY A 27 -0.01 -16.09 11.66
C GLY A 27 1.49 -16.37 11.71
N GLN A 28 1.88 -17.64 11.62
CA GLN A 28 3.29 -18.06 11.55
C GLN A 28 3.77 -18.35 10.13
N HIS A 29 2.91 -18.22 9.11
CA HIS A 29 3.30 -18.45 7.73
C HIS A 29 4.19 -17.33 7.21
N PRO A 30 5.18 -17.65 6.35
CA PRO A 30 6.01 -16.63 5.71
C PRO A 30 5.18 -15.63 4.92
N CYS A 31 5.54 -14.36 5.01
CA CYS A 31 5.00 -13.30 4.17
C CYS A 31 6.11 -12.31 3.79
N THR A 32 5.90 -11.61 2.68
CA THR A 32 6.79 -10.54 2.21
C THR A 32 6.04 -9.24 2.24
N PHE A 33 6.58 -8.26 2.97
CA PHE A 33 6.05 -6.90 3.01
C PHE A 33 6.59 -6.10 1.81
N GLN A 34 5.71 -5.36 1.13
CA GLN A 34 6.11 -4.46 0.06
C GLN A 34 5.93 -3.02 0.51
N GLN A 35 6.94 -2.18 0.23
CA GLN A 35 6.93 -0.73 0.42
C GLN A 35 7.77 -0.10 -0.69
N ASP A 36 7.52 1.18 -1.00
CA ASP A 36 8.29 1.91 -2.00
C ASP A 36 9.68 2.34 -1.48
N GLY A 37 10.48 2.94 -2.36
CA GLY A 37 11.85 3.39 -2.06
C GLY A 37 11.96 4.73 -1.31
N ALA A 38 10.89 5.27 -0.73
CA ALA A 38 10.93 6.55 -0.02
C ALA A 38 12.04 6.56 1.05
N SER A 39 12.67 7.72 1.25
CA SER A 39 13.81 7.84 2.18
C SER A 39 13.46 7.40 3.60
N ILE A 40 12.24 7.69 4.06
CA ILE A 40 11.76 7.29 5.39
C ILE A 40 11.65 5.76 5.53
N HIS A 41 11.26 5.04 4.47
CA HIS A 41 11.15 3.57 4.48
C HIS A 41 12.52 2.88 4.51
N ARG A 42 13.59 3.63 4.20
CA ARG A 42 15.00 3.19 4.23
C ARG A 42 15.77 3.74 5.44
N ALA A 43 15.09 4.40 6.37
CA ALA A 43 15.71 4.86 7.60
C ALA A 43 16.24 3.67 8.43
N HIS A 44 17.30 3.91 9.21
CA HIS A 44 17.94 2.89 10.04
C HIS A 44 16.94 2.20 10.97
N GLU A 45 16.14 2.98 11.69
CA GLU A 45 15.12 2.48 12.63
C GLU A 45 14.04 1.62 11.96
N VAL A 46 13.70 1.91 10.70
CA VAL A 46 12.73 1.12 9.92
C VAL A 46 13.37 -0.20 9.48
N THR A 47 14.63 -0.15 9.04
CA THR A 47 15.39 -1.35 8.67
C THR A 47 15.57 -2.29 9.88
N ASP A 48 15.93 -1.73 11.04
CA ASP A 48 16.05 -2.46 12.30
C ASP A 48 14.72 -3.06 12.74
N PHE A 49 13.61 -2.34 12.54
CA PHE A 49 12.27 -2.86 12.85
C PHE A 49 11.98 -4.13 12.07
N PHE A 50 12.18 -4.15 10.74
CA PHE A 50 11.95 -5.33 9.92
C PHE A 50 12.90 -6.48 10.30
N HIS A 51 14.17 -6.16 10.58
CA HIS A 51 15.15 -7.16 11.03
C HIS A 51 14.73 -7.82 12.37
N THR A 52 14.36 -6.99 13.36
CA THR A 52 13.95 -7.45 14.70
C THR A 52 12.72 -8.34 14.65
N HIS A 53 11.75 -8.00 13.80
CA HIS A 53 10.51 -8.76 13.64
C HIS A 53 10.62 -9.90 12.62
N LYS A 54 11.81 -10.11 12.03
CA LYS A 54 12.08 -11.16 11.02
C LYS A 54 11.14 -11.09 9.82
N LEU A 55 10.78 -9.87 9.42
CA LEU A 55 9.90 -9.62 8.29
C LEU A 55 10.73 -9.44 7.02
N GLN A 56 10.39 -10.19 5.98
CA GLN A 56 11.00 -10.01 4.68
C GLN A 56 10.39 -8.80 3.99
N VAL A 57 11.23 -7.90 3.48
CA VAL A 57 10.79 -6.76 2.67
C VAL A 57 11.16 -7.03 1.21
N LEU A 58 10.21 -6.85 0.30
CA LEU A 58 10.43 -6.99 -1.13
C LEU A 58 11.43 -5.93 -1.60
N ALA A 59 12.47 -6.36 -2.33
CA ALA A 59 13.40 -5.44 -2.97
C ALA A 59 12.65 -4.64 -4.06
N TRP A 60 12.55 -3.32 -3.87
CA TRP A 60 11.82 -2.44 -4.78
C TRP A 60 12.77 -1.71 -5.73
N LEU A 61 12.45 -1.74 -7.04
CA LEU A 61 13.18 -0.95 -8.04
C LEU A 61 12.81 0.53 -7.93
N VAL A 62 13.80 1.40 -8.09
CA VAL A 62 13.58 2.85 -8.03
C VAL A 62 12.73 3.27 -9.24
N HIS A 63 11.72 4.13 -9.01
CA HIS A 63 10.85 4.70 -10.05
C HIS A 63 9.92 3.72 -10.78
N SER A 64 9.39 2.70 -10.10
CA SER A 64 8.39 1.77 -10.68
C SER A 64 6.98 1.93 -10.07
N PRO A 65 6.27 3.06 -10.30
CA PRO A 65 4.90 3.22 -9.81
C PRO A 65 3.95 2.17 -10.39
N ASP A 66 4.17 1.72 -11.63
CA ASP A 66 3.36 0.69 -12.32
C ASP A 66 3.31 -0.65 -11.56
N LEU A 67 4.31 -0.92 -10.73
CA LEU A 67 4.37 -2.12 -9.89
C LEU A 67 3.66 -1.90 -8.54
N ASN A 68 3.50 -0.66 -8.10
CA ASN A 68 2.97 -0.33 -6.79
C ASN A 68 1.44 -0.41 -6.79
N ILE A 69 0.88 -1.59 -6.50
CA ILE A 69 -0.58 -1.83 -6.52
C ILE A 69 -1.34 -0.84 -5.63
N ILE A 70 -0.73 -0.34 -4.54
CA ILE A 70 -1.39 0.64 -3.67
C ILE A 70 -1.72 1.94 -4.40
N GLU A 71 -0.96 2.34 -5.42
CA GLU A 71 -1.27 3.53 -6.25
C GLU A 71 -2.57 3.34 -7.04
N HIS A 72 -2.80 2.14 -7.55
CA HIS A 72 -4.06 1.79 -8.22
C HIS A 72 -5.23 1.76 -7.23
N VAL A 73 -5.01 1.25 -6.02
CA VAL A 73 -6.03 1.27 -4.94
C VAL A 73 -6.35 2.71 -4.53
N TRP A 74 -5.35 3.57 -4.39
CA TRP A 74 -5.54 4.99 -4.11
C TRP A 74 -6.27 5.72 -5.23
N HIS A 75 -5.95 5.41 -6.50
CA HIS A 75 -6.66 5.95 -7.64
C HIS A 75 -8.14 5.57 -7.58
N TYR A 76 -8.45 4.29 -7.37
CA TYR A 76 -9.83 3.80 -7.23
C TYR A 76 -10.56 4.48 -6.06
N LEU A 77 -9.95 4.55 -4.87
CA LEU A 77 -10.53 5.24 -3.71
C LEU A 77 -10.88 6.70 -4.05
N LYS A 78 -9.97 7.43 -4.71
CA LYS A 78 -10.22 8.83 -5.09
C LYS A 78 -11.39 8.96 -6.05
N GLU A 79 -11.49 8.08 -7.05
CA GLU A 79 -12.60 8.11 -8.01
C GLU A 79 -13.93 7.83 -7.33
N GLU A 80 -14.00 6.83 -6.46
CA GLU A 80 -15.22 6.51 -5.69
C GLU A 80 -15.61 7.63 -4.71
N VAL A 81 -14.63 8.29 -4.08
CA VAL A 81 -14.86 9.47 -3.23
C VAL A 81 -15.38 10.66 -4.05
N ARG A 82 -14.91 10.85 -5.29
CA ARG A 82 -15.41 11.91 -6.20
C ARG A 82 -16.88 11.71 -6.60
N GLN A 83 -17.39 10.47 -6.56
CA GLN A 83 -18.81 10.18 -6.81
C GLN A 83 -19.70 10.53 -5.61
N GLN A 84 -19.12 10.78 -4.43
CA GLN A 84 -19.87 11.17 -3.24
C GLN A 84 -20.23 12.67 -3.28
N PRO A 85 -21.26 13.10 -2.53
CA PRO A 85 -21.60 14.52 -2.41
C PRO A 85 -20.39 15.36 -1.98
N VAL A 86 -20.21 16.52 -2.62
CA VAL A 86 -19.10 17.44 -2.33
C VAL A 86 -19.11 17.82 -0.85
N SER A 87 -18.03 17.50 -0.17
CA SER A 87 -17.88 17.80 1.25
C SER A 87 -17.46 19.25 1.44
N SER A 88 -18.23 20.01 2.22
CA SER A 88 -17.93 21.39 2.59
C SER A 88 -16.99 21.54 3.79
N SER A 89 -16.63 20.43 4.44
CA SER A 89 -15.72 20.39 5.58
C SER A 89 -14.84 19.13 5.56
N LYS A 90 -13.74 19.15 6.33
CA LYS A 90 -12.84 18.00 6.45
C LYS A 90 -13.53 16.79 7.09
N GLU A 91 -14.43 17.04 8.03
CA GLU A 91 -15.20 16.02 8.75
C GLU A 91 -16.14 15.29 7.79
N ASN A 92 -16.87 16.05 6.96
CA ASN A 92 -17.74 15.46 5.93
C ASN A 92 -16.95 14.70 4.87
N LEU A 93 -15.75 15.19 4.52
CA LEU A 93 -14.86 14.46 3.61
C LEU A 93 -14.40 13.14 4.22
N TRP A 94 -14.04 13.16 5.51
CA TRP A 94 -13.64 11.95 6.22
C TRP A 94 -14.77 10.91 6.28
N LEU A 95 -16.00 11.34 6.53
CA LEU A 95 -17.17 10.45 6.49
C LEU A 95 -17.37 9.81 5.11
N ASN A 96 -17.20 10.58 4.03
CA ASN A 96 -17.25 10.06 2.66
C ASN A 96 -16.14 9.02 2.41
N VAL A 97 -14.91 9.30 2.85
CA VAL A 97 -13.79 8.37 2.75
C VAL A 97 -14.07 7.08 3.52
N GLN A 98 -14.58 7.16 4.75
CA GLN A 98 -14.94 5.98 5.55
C GLN A 98 -16.02 5.14 4.89
N MET A 99 -17.07 5.77 4.36
CA MET A 99 -18.13 5.08 3.62
C MET A 99 -17.58 4.34 2.39
N VAL A 100 -16.72 4.99 1.61
CA VAL A 100 -16.09 4.37 0.44
C VAL A 100 -15.14 3.24 0.85
N LEU A 101 -14.34 3.39 1.90
CA LEU A 101 -13.48 2.31 2.41
C LEU A 101 -14.30 1.08 2.84
N ASN A 102 -15.46 1.28 3.47
CA ASN A 102 -16.38 0.19 3.81
C ASN A 102 -16.90 -0.50 2.55
N TYR A 103 -17.28 0.27 1.52
CA TYR A 103 -17.68 -0.28 0.22
C TYR A 103 -16.53 -1.04 -0.47
N MET A 104 -15.30 -0.54 -0.41
CA MET A 104 -14.12 -1.21 -0.96
C MET A 104 -13.79 -2.53 -0.26
N SER A 105 -14.32 -2.76 0.95
CA SER A 105 -14.22 -4.04 1.65
C SER A 105 -15.25 -5.07 1.16
N SER A 106 -16.09 -4.73 0.17
CA SER A 106 -16.99 -5.67 -0.49
C SER A 106 -16.24 -6.79 -1.20
N VAL A 107 -16.92 -7.91 -1.43
CA VAL A 107 -16.35 -9.08 -2.11
C VAL A 107 -15.91 -8.72 -3.53
N GLU A 108 -16.70 -7.90 -4.21
CA GLU A 108 -16.47 -7.48 -5.60
C GLU A 108 -15.19 -6.65 -5.71
N VAL A 109 -15.00 -5.66 -4.84
CA VAL A 109 -13.80 -4.81 -4.86
C VAL A 109 -12.57 -5.58 -4.37
N THR A 110 -12.73 -6.40 -3.33
CA THR A 110 -11.65 -7.28 -2.84
C THR A 110 -11.16 -8.21 -3.95
N LYS A 111 -12.08 -8.80 -4.72
CA LYS A 111 -11.72 -9.63 -5.88
C LYS A 111 -10.91 -8.84 -6.91
N LYS A 112 -11.34 -7.61 -7.25
CA LYS A 112 -10.60 -6.74 -8.18
C LYS A 112 -9.19 -6.41 -7.68
N ILE A 113 -9.01 -6.17 -6.38
CA ILE A 113 -7.69 -5.95 -5.78
C ILE A 113 -6.83 -7.21 -5.90
N ASN A 114 -7.39 -8.40 -5.64
CA ASN A 114 -6.67 -9.66 -5.79
C ASN A 114 -6.23 -9.89 -7.24
N GLU A 115 -7.09 -9.62 -8.23
CA GLU A 115 -6.74 -9.70 -9.65
C GLU A 115 -5.57 -8.75 -10.02
N MET A 116 -5.49 -7.57 -9.37
CA MET A 116 -4.34 -6.68 -9.53
C MET A 116 -3.04 -7.29 -8.98
N TYR A 117 -3.09 -7.92 -7.80
CA TYR A 117 -1.94 -8.63 -7.25
C TYR A 117 -1.52 -9.83 -8.12
N GLU A 118 -2.48 -10.60 -8.62
CA GLU A 118 -2.23 -11.72 -9.54
C GLU A 118 -1.61 -11.26 -10.87
N SER A 119 -1.83 -10.00 -11.26
CA SER A 119 -1.21 -9.41 -12.46
C SER A 119 0.26 -9.01 -12.28
N LEU A 120 0.78 -8.94 -11.04
CA LEU A 120 2.15 -8.48 -10.75
C LEU A 120 3.23 -9.20 -11.56
N PRO A 121 3.24 -10.54 -11.70
CA PRO A 121 4.22 -11.23 -12.53
C PRO A 121 4.23 -10.71 -13.97
N ASN A 122 3.06 -10.47 -14.57
CA ASN A 122 2.96 -9.94 -15.93
C ASN A 122 3.43 -8.49 -16.03
N ARG A 123 3.08 -7.64 -15.03
CA ARG A 123 3.59 -6.26 -14.94
C ARG A 123 5.11 -6.22 -14.84
N MET A 124 5.69 -7.08 -14.00
CA MET A 124 7.14 -7.21 -13.87
C MET A 124 7.80 -7.63 -15.19
N GLN A 125 7.22 -8.59 -15.91
CA GLN A 125 7.72 -8.98 -17.23
C GLN A 125 7.64 -7.82 -18.24
N ALA A 126 6.57 -7.02 -18.21
CA ALA A 126 6.46 -5.85 -19.06
C ALA A 126 7.53 -4.79 -18.76
N VAL A 127 7.82 -4.53 -17.47
CA VAL A 127 8.92 -3.62 -17.06
C VAL A 127 10.28 -4.16 -17.52
N ILE A 128 10.52 -5.46 -17.38
CA ILE A 128 11.77 -6.11 -17.85
C ILE A 128 11.90 -5.97 -19.37
N ALA A 129 10.83 -6.24 -20.13
CA ALA A 129 10.81 -6.11 -21.58
C ALA A 129 10.98 -4.65 -22.04
N ALA A 130 10.51 -3.68 -21.24
CA ALA A 130 10.72 -2.26 -21.45
C ALA A 130 12.10 -1.76 -20.96
N HIS A 131 12.99 -2.65 -20.51
CA HIS A 131 14.29 -2.31 -19.93
C HIS A 131 14.20 -1.29 -18.77
N GLY A 132 13.17 -1.41 -17.93
CA GLY A 132 12.89 -0.49 -16.82
C GLY A 132 12.11 0.77 -17.21
N GLY A 133 11.68 0.88 -18.48
CA GLY A 133 10.80 1.95 -18.93
C GLY A 133 9.34 1.78 -18.50
N ASN A 134 8.53 2.81 -18.77
CA ASN A 134 7.10 2.83 -18.46
C ASN A 134 6.34 1.73 -19.21
N THR A 135 5.30 1.21 -18.57
CA THR A 135 4.40 0.22 -19.15
C THR A 135 2.99 0.80 -19.36
N SER A 136 2.10 0.04 -20.00
CA SER A 136 0.70 0.42 -20.19
C SER A 136 -0.20 0.08 -18.98
N TYR A 137 0.39 -0.41 -17.89
CA TYR A 137 -0.33 -0.88 -16.71
C TYR A 137 -0.74 0.23 -15.75
#